data_AF-A0A1G6VIS3-F1
#
_entry.id   AF-A0A1G6VIS3-F1
#
_cell.length_a   1.000
_cell.length_b   1.000
_cell.length_c   1.000
_cell.angle_alpha   90.00
_cell.angle_beta   90.00
_cell.angle_gamma   90.00
#
_symmetry.space_group_name_H-M   'P 1'
#
loop_
_entity.id
_entity.type
_entity.pdbx_description
1 polymer ?
#
loop_
_entity_poly.entity_id
_entity_poly.type
_entity_poly.pdbx_seq_one_letter_code
_entity_poly.pdbx_strand_id
1 'polypeptide(L)'
;MQPRELFDLCKQALMSWKADYAPSMGAALAYYTVFSVAPLLLIVISVAGLVFGQEAARGEIMTQLSGLMGEQGARAVQGMLEAVNKPKEGIIATVIGIALLVIGATTVFGELQDALDRIWRAPARDESSGLLSLLRVRLLSFGMIMGIGFLLMVSLVASAALAALSKWWAPVFGGWATLAQAVNFVFSFAMVTVGFAMIYKIMPRVRVQWRDVWVGAAVTALLFAVGKHLIGLYIGKSSVASGYGAAGSLVVVLVWVYYSAQIFLLGAEFTWVYAHKYGSLRGVARPDAPSSPTRA
;
A
#
# COMPACT_ATOMS: atom_id res chain seq x y z
N MET A 1 -11.57 25.29 -3.50
CA MET A 1 -12.48 24.49 -4.33
C MET A 1 -13.88 24.62 -3.76
N GLN A 2 -14.87 24.92 -4.60
CA GLN A 2 -16.26 24.90 -4.18
C GLN A 2 -16.72 23.45 -3.97
N PRO A 3 -17.67 23.15 -3.07
CA PRO A 3 -18.14 21.78 -2.82
C PRO A 3 -18.63 21.05 -4.08
N ARG A 4 -19.24 21.78 -5.02
CA ARG A 4 -19.69 21.24 -6.32
C ARG A 4 -18.52 20.76 -7.20
N GLU A 5 -17.43 21.52 -7.23
CA GLU A 5 -16.24 21.19 -8.00
C GLU A 5 -15.56 19.92 -7.48
N LEU A 6 -15.54 19.75 -6.16
CA LEU A 6 -15.00 18.56 -5.50
C LEU A 6 -15.88 17.33 -5.80
N PHE A 7 -17.21 17.49 -5.69
CA PHE A 7 -18.16 16.43 -6.03
C PHE A 7 -18.00 15.97 -7.49
N ASP A 8 -17.88 16.91 -8.43
CA ASP A 8 -17.64 16.60 -9.83
C ASP A 8 -16.31 15.88 -10.04
N LEU A 9 -15.27 16.23 -9.28
CA LEU A 9 -13.97 15.56 -9.36
C LEU A 9 -14.07 14.12 -8.86
N CYS A 10 -14.70 13.90 -7.71
CA CYS A 10 -14.94 12.56 -7.17
C CYS A 10 -15.80 11.72 -8.13
N LYS A 11 -16.85 12.30 -8.71
CA LYS A 11 -17.69 11.63 -9.70
C LYS A 11 -16.89 11.23 -10.94
N GLN A 12 -16.06 12.12 -11.46
CA GLN A 12 -15.18 11.83 -12.60
C GLN A 12 -14.16 10.74 -12.25
N ALA A 13 -13.52 10.81 -11.09
CA ALA A 13 -12.58 9.79 -10.64
C ALA A 13 -13.24 8.40 -10.54
N LEU A 14 -14.48 8.33 -10.03
CA LEU A 14 -15.22 7.06 -9.96
C LEU A 14 -15.60 6.52 -11.35
N MET A 15 -15.96 7.41 -12.29
CA MET A 15 -16.24 7.02 -13.67
C MET A 15 -14.97 6.50 -14.37
N SER A 16 -13.83 7.17 -14.21
CA SER A 16 -12.54 6.70 -14.74
C SER A 16 -12.13 5.37 -14.11
N TRP A 17 -12.22 5.24 -12.77
CA TRP A 17 -11.91 4.01 -12.04
C TRP A 17 -12.68 2.80 -12.58
N LYS A 18 -13.96 2.98 -12.93
CA LYS A 18 -14.75 1.93 -13.57
C LYS A 18 -14.32 1.68 -15.02
N ALA A 19 -14.09 2.73 -15.79
CA ALA A 19 -13.68 2.65 -17.20
C ALA A 19 -12.31 1.96 -17.37
N ASP A 20 -11.41 2.14 -16.39
CA ASP A 20 -10.07 1.57 -16.37
C ASP A 20 -10.03 0.15 -15.81
N TYR A 21 -11.18 -0.43 -15.48
CA TYR A 21 -11.28 -1.77 -14.88
C TYR A 21 -10.50 -1.87 -13.56
N ALA A 22 -10.45 -0.80 -12.76
CA ALA A 22 -9.81 -0.80 -11.46
C ALA A 22 -10.33 -1.87 -10.48
N PRO A 23 -11.62 -2.28 -10.49
CA PRO A 23 -12.06 -3.47 -9.77
C PRO A 23 -11.22 -4.70 -10.07
N SER A 24 -11.01 -4.99 -11.36
CA SER A 24 -10.24 -6.15 -11.80
C SER A 24 -8.75 -6.00 -11.47
N MET A 25 -8.18 -4.80 -11.65
CA MET A 25 -6.79 -4.52 -11.25
C MET A 25 -6.59 -4.72 -9.75
N GLY A 26 -7.53 -4.27 -8.90
CA GLY A 26 -7.44 -4.51 -7.47
C GLY A 26 -7.63 -5.98 -7.08
N ALA A 27 -8.40 -6.77 -7.84
CA ALA A 27 -8.46 -8.22 -7.65
C ALA A 27 -7.13 -8.90 -7.98
N ALA A 28 -6.49 -8.51 -9.09
CA ALA A 28 -5.16 -8.99 -9.46
C ALA A 28 -4.12 -8.59 -8.39
N LEU A 29 -4.14 -7.35 -7.91
CA LEU A 29 -3.29 -6.89 -6.81
C LEU A 29 -3.49 -7.72 -5.55
N ALA A 30 -4.74 -8.03 -5.17
CA ALA A 30 -5.02 -8.87 -4.01
C ALA A 30 -4.46 -10.28 -4.17
N TYR A 31 -4.66 -10.89 -5.34
CA TYR A 31 -4.12 -12.21 -5.68
C TYR A 31 -2.59 -12.22 -5.59
N TYR A 32 -1.90 -11.32 -6.30
CA TYR A 32 -0.44 -11.27 -6.28
C TYR A 32 0.10 -10.92 -4.89
N THR A 33 -0.56 -10.03 -4.14
CA THR A 33 -0.13 -9.67 -2.78
C THR A 33 -0.13 -10.88 -1.85
N VAL A 34 -1.14 -11.74 -1.90
CA VAL A 34 -1.20 -12.95 -1.06
C VAL A 34 0.02 -13.86 -1.27
N PHE A 35 0.47 -14.03 -2.51
CA PHE A 35 1.66 -14.82 -2.80
C PHE A 35 2.97 -14.07 -2.52
N SER A 36 2.92 -12.75 -2.36
CA SER A 36 4.08 -11.88 -2.20
C SER A 36 4.30 -11.39 -0.77
N VAL A 37 3.28 -11.41 0.07
CA VAL A 37 3.27 -10.78 1.40
C VAL A 37 4.35 -11.38 2.31
N ALA A 38 4.42 -12.71 2.39
CA ALA A 38 5.44 -13.37 3.20
C ALA A 38 6.86 -13.09 2.67
N PRO A 39 7.17 -13.23 1.36
CA PRO A 39 8.45 -12.83 0.82
C PRO A 39 8.86 -11.39 1.12
N LEU A 40 7.94 -10.44 0.93
CA LEU A 40 8.21 -9.03 1.14
C LEU A 40 8.46 -8.72 2.61
N LEU A 41 7.66 -9.30 3.51
CA LEU A 41 7.84 -9.12 4.95
C LEU A 41 9.16 -9.72 5.43
N LEU A 42 9.61 -10.85 4.89
CA LEU A 42 10.92 -11.41 5.23
C LEU A 42 12.06 -10.48 4.84
N ILE A 43 11.99 -9.85 3.67
CA ILE A 43 12.99 -8.86 3.23
C ILE A 43 12.98 -7.66 4.18
N VAL A 44 11.80 -7.11 4.48
CA VAL A 44 11.65 -5.94 5.36
C VAL A 44 12.16 -6.26 6.77
N ILE A 45 11.76 -7.40 7.35
CA ILE A 45 12.19 -7.86 8.68
C ILE A 45 13.70 -8.10 8.70
N SER A 46 14.26 -8.70 7.65
CA SER A 46 15.71 -8.96 7.58
C SER A 46 16.48 -7.65 7.55
N VAL A 47 16.11 -6.71 6.68
CA VAL A 47 16.79 -5.40 6.56
C VAL A 47 16.65 -4.57 7.84
N ALA A 48 15.44 -4.46 8.40
CA ALA A 48 15.23 -3.75 9.66
C ALA A 48 15.93 -4.46 10.83
N GLY A 49 15.96 -5.79 10.81
CA GLY A 49 16.62 -6.62 11.82
C GLY A 49 18.13 -6.44 11.87
N LEU A 50 18.78 -6.05 10.76
CA LEU A 50 20.21 -5.71 10.75
C LEU A 50 20.54 -4.49 11.62
N VAL A 51 19.57 -3.60 11.85
CA VAL A 51 19.76 -2.35 12.59
C VAL A 51 19.18 -2.45 14.02
N PHE A 52 18.01 -3.09 14.17
CA PHE A 52 17.24 -3.08 15.43
C PHE A 52 17.09 -4.45 16.09
N GLY A 53 17.54 -5.53 15.43
CA GLY A 53 17.28 -6.91 15.83
C GLY A 53 15.99 -7.46 15.21
N GLN A 54 16.00 -8.75 14.84
CA GLN A 54 14.88 -9.37 14.12
C GLN A 54 13.57 -9.41 14.92
N GLU A 55 13.64 -9.63 16.24
CA GLU A 55 12.44 -9.67 17.09
C GLU A 55 11.77 -8.30 17.20
N ALA A 56 12.57 -7.24 17.39
CA ALA A 56 12.06 -5.86 17.45
C ALA A 56 11.43 -5.45 16.11
N ALA A 57 12.09 -5.75 14.99
CA ALA A 57 11.57 -5.47 13.66
C ALA A 57 10.25 -6.23 13.40
N ARG A 58 10.19 -7.52 13.74
CA ARG A 58 8.99 -8.35 13.57
C ARG A 58 7.83 -7.86 14.44
N GLY A 59 8.10 -7.54 15.71
CA GLY A 59 7.10 -7.04 16.66
C GLY A 59 6.51 -5.70 16.21
N GLU A 60 7.36 -4.78 15.74
CA GLU A 60 6.89 -3.48 15.24
C GLU A 60 6.05 -3.63 13.98
N ILE A 61 6.51 -4.42 13.00
CA ILE A 61 5.75 -4.68 11.78
C ILE A 61 4.39 -5.30 12.11
N MET A 62 4.32 -6.23 13.06
CA MET A 62 3.04 -6.81 13.49
C MET A 62 2.13 -5.77 14.14
N THR A 63 2.68 -4.88 14.96
CA THR A 63 1.95 -3.77 15.58
C THR A 63 1.35 -2.84 14.53
N GLN A 64 2.13 -2.50 13.49
CA GLN A 64 1.66 -1.69 12.37
C GLN A 64 0.58 -2.42 11.56
N LEU A 65 0.77 -3.71 11.26
CA LEU A 65 -0.25 -4.51 10.57
C LEU A 65 -1.55 -4.60 11.38
N SER A 66 -1.48 -4.76 12.71
CA SER A 66 -2.66 -4.71 13.58
C SER A 66 -3.37 -3.35 13.53
N GLY A 67 -2.62 -2.25 13.52
CA GLY A 67 -3.18 -0.89 13.40
C GLY A 67 -3.85 -0.60 12.05
N LEU A 68 -3.36 -1.24 10.97
CA LEU A 68 -3.84 -1.04 9.59
C LEU A 68 -4.97 -2.00 9.19
N MET A 69 -4.84 -3.27 9.58
CA MET A 69 -5.70 -4.38 9.14
C MET A 69 -6.64 -4.89 10.24
N GLY A 70 -6.42 -4.48 11.48
CA GLY A 70 -7.03 -5.08 12.65
C GLY A 70 -6.33 -6.39 13.07
N GLU A 71 -6.59 -6.81 14.30
CA GLU A 71 -5.97 -7.98 14.93
C GLU A 71 -6.12 -9.28 14.11
N GLN A 72 -7.30 -9.52 13.52
CA GLN A 72 -7.54 -10.73 12.74
C GLN A 72 -6.73 -10.75 11.44
N GLY A 73 -6.63 -9.62 10.74
CA GLY A 73 -5.83 -9.50 9.53
C GLY A 73 -4.34 -9.65 9.81
N ALA A 74 -3.85 -9.02 10.88
CA ALA A 74 -2.46 -9.14 11.32
C ALA A 74 -2.09 -10.59 11.66
N ARG A 75 -2.93 -11.29 12.43
CA ARG A 75 -2.72 -12.72 12.75
C ARG A 75 -2.72 -13.61 11.50
N ALA A 76 -3.57 -13.32 10.52
CA ALA A 76 -3.57 -14.06 9.27
C ALA A 76 -2.24 -13.89 8.51
N VAL A 77 -1.71 -12.67 8.45
CA VAL A 77 -0.40 -12.38 7.86
C VAL A 77 0.73 -13.03 8.68
N GLN A 78 0.65 -13.01 10.01
CA GLN A 78 1.59 -13.69 10.89
C GLN A 78 1.67 -15.19 10.61
N GLY A 79 0.52 -15.86 10.49
CA GLY A 79 0.46 -17.29 10.21
C GLY A 79 1.11 -17.65 8.86
N MET A 80 0.93 -16.81 7.84
CA MET A 80 1.61 -16.98 6.55
C MET A 80 3.13 -16.83 6.69
N LEU A 81 3.61 -15.87 7.46
CA LEU A 81 5.05 -15.67 7.71
C LEU A 81 5.66 -16.85 8.47
N GLU A 82 4.97 -17.37 9.49
CA GLU A 82 5.41 -18.53 10.28
C GLU A 82 5.45 -19.81 9.44
N ALA A 83 4.52 -19.99 8.50
CA ALA A 83 4.52 -21.12 7.58
C ALA A 83 5.75 -21.12 6.65
N VAL A 84 6.24 -19.95 6.26
CA VAL A 84 7.42 -19.80 5.39
C VAL A 84 8.74 -19.91 6.18
N ASN A 85 8.75 -19.49 7.45
CA ASN A 85 9.94 -19.55 8.32
C ASN A 85 10.25 -20.94 8.90
N LYS A 86 9.47 -21.98 8.57
CA LYS A 86 9.84 -23.36 8.96
C LYS A 86 11.02 -23.82 8.09
N PRO A 87 12.21 -24.09 8.66
CA PRO A 87 13.35 -24.57 7.88
C PRO A 87 12.96 -25.88 7.18
N LYS A 88 12.94 -25.85 5.85
CA LYS A 88 12.88 -27.09 5.07
C LYS A 88 14.29 -27.62 4.95
N GLU A 89 14.52 -28.84 5.42
CA GLU A 89 15.80 -29.52 5.25
C GLU A 89 16.09 -29.73 3.75
N GLY A 90 17.23 -29.24 3.26
CA GLY A 90 17.73 -29.49 1.91
C GLY A 90 17.98 -28.25 1.04
N ILE A 91 19.09 -28.30 0.29
CA ILE A 91 19.51 -27.23 -0.64
C ILE A 91 18.44 -26.96 -1.70
N ILE A 92 17.78 -28.01 -2.23
CA ILE A 92 16.74 -27.89 -3.26
C ILE A 92 15.53 -27.09 -2.74
N ALA A 93 15.08 -27.35 -1.51
CA ALA A 93 13.97 -26.63 -0.91
C ALA A 93 14.32 -25.15 -0.66
N THR A 94 15.57 -24.87 -0.30
CA THR A 94 16.09 -23.51 -0.13
C THR A 94 16.13 -22.76 -1.46
N VAL A 95 16.64 -23.39 -2.54
CA VAL A 95 16.68 -22.79 -3.89
C VAL A 95 15.28 -22.50 -4.42
N ILE A 96 14.34 -23.46 -4.29
CA ILE A 96 12.94 -23.26 -4.69
C ILE A 96 12.29 -22.15 -3.85
N GLY A 97 12.56 -22.11 -2.55
CA GLY A 97 12.10 -21.05 -1.66
C GLY A 97 12.58 -19.67 -2.11
N ILE A 98 13.88 -19.51 -2.36
CA ILE A 98 14.46 -18.26 -2.88
C ILE A 98 13.85 -17.88 -4.23
N ALA A 99 13.69 -18.84 -5.15
CA ALA A 99 13.07 -18.56 -6.44
C ALA A 99 11.62 -18.06 -6.30
N LEU A 100 10.80 -18.73 -5.47
CA LEU A 100 9.44 -18.30 -5.17
C LEU A 100 9.39 -16.94 -4.47
N LEU A 101 10.31 -16.67 -3.55
CA LEU A 101 10.43 -15.38 -2.87
C LEU A 101 10.71 -14.26 -3.88
N VAL A 102 11.67 -14.47 -4.79
CA VAL A 102 12.04 -13.50 -5.83
C VAL A 102 10.91 -13.27 -6.83
N ILE A 103 10.25 -14.35 -7.28
CA ILE A 103 9.14 -14.26 -8.22
C ILE A 103 7.96 -13.54 -7.56
N GLY A 104 7.53 -13.97 -6.38
CA GLY A 104 6.43 -13.34 -5.64
C GLY A 104 6.71 -11.86 -5.40
N ALA A 105 7.86 -11.51 -4.83
CA ALA A 105 8.21 -10.11 -4.61
C ALA A 105 8.22 -9.25 -5.88
N THR A 106 8.41 -9.84 -7.08
CA THR A 106 8.41 -9.09 -8.34
C THR A 106 7.00 -8.92 -8.93
N THR A 107 6.11 -9.90 -8.77
CA THR A 107 4.80 -9.90 -9.45
C THR A 107 3.86 -8.81 -8.93
N VAL A 108 3.75 -8.64 -7.62
CA VAL A 108 2.83 -7.63 -7.05
C VAL A 108 3.23 -6.19 -7.43
N PHE A 109 4.53 -5.89 -7.48
CA PHE A 109 5.00 -4.57 -7.91
C PHE A 109 4.86 -4.38 -9.42
N GLY A 110 5.05 -5.44 -10.22
CA GLY A 110 4.75 -5.40 -11.66
C GLY A 110 3.28 -5.03 -11.90
N GLU A 111 2.36 -5.72 -11.24
CA GLU A 111 0.92 -5.46 -11.34
C GLU A 111 0.57 -4.04 -10.87
N LEU A 112 1.15 -3.59 -9.75
CA LEU A 112 0.92 -2.24 -9.23
C LEU A 112 1.42 -1.16 -10.19
N GLN A 113 2.54 -1.40 -10.87
CA GLN A 113 3.07 -0.48 -11.88
C GLN A 113 2.17 -0.46 -13.09
N ASP A 114 1.72 -1.64 -13.56
CA ASP A 114 0.85 -1.75 -14.73
C ASP A 114 -0.52 -1.11 -14.50
N ALA A 115 -1.07 -1.26 -13.29
CA ALA A 115 -2.30 -0.57 -12.89
C ALA A 115 -2.14 0.95 -12.87
N LEU A 116 -1.05 1.46 -12.30
CA LEU A 116 -0.76 2.89 -12.30
C LEU A 116 -0.49 3.43 -13.71
N ASP A 117 0.25 2.68 -14.52
CA ASP A 117 0.56 3.06 -15.89
C ASP A 117 -0.70 3.11 -16.76
N ARG A 118 -1.66 2.22 -16.51
CA ARG A 118 -2.98 2.28 -17.14
C ARG A 118 -3.72 3.56 -16.78
N ILE A 119 -3.83 3.88 -15.48
CA ILE A 119 -4.48 5.09 -14.97
C ILE A 119 -3.83 6.34 -15.56
N TRP A 120 -2.50 6.38 -15.56
CA TRP A 120 -1.72 7.50 -16.06
C TRP A 120 -1.58 7.54 -17.58
N ARG A 121 -2.19 6.61 -18.32
CA ARG A 121 -2.11 6.50 -19.79
C ARG A 121 -0.66 6.47 -20.28
N ALA A 122 0.19 5.73 -19.58
CA ALA A 122 1.59 5.60 -19.95
C ALA A 122 1.72 4.93 -21.34
N PRO A 123 2.74 5.31 -22.13
CA PRO A 123 3.03 4.65 -23.40
C PRO A 123 3.17 3.13 -23.22
N ALA A 124 2.79 2.39 -24.27
CA ALA A 124 3.01 0.94 -24.34
C ALA A 124 4.49 0.63 -24.11
N ARG A 125 4.77 -0.49 -23.43
CA ARG A 125 6.16 -0.93 -23.22
C ARG A 125 6.75 -1.34 -24.57
N ASP A 126 7.97 -0.89 -24.87
CA ASP A 126 8.77 -1.48 -25.94
C ASP A 126 9.09 -2.94 -25.59
N GLU A 127 8.66 -3.89 -26.43
CA GLU A 127 8.83 -5.33 -26.22
C GLU A 127 10.31 -5.76 -26.14
N SER A 128 11.24 -4.92 -26.63
CA SER A 128 12.68 -5.21 -26.69
C SER A 128 13.45 -4.99 -25.37
N SER A 129 12.81 -4.47 -24.32
CA SER A 129 13.49 -4.03 -23.08
C SER A 129 13.59 -5.10 -21.97
N GLY A 130 13.40 -6.40 -22.27
CA GLY A 130 13.19 -7.47 -21.28
C GLY A 130 14.02 -7.39 -19.99
N LEU A 131 15.36 -7.49 -20.07
CA LEU A 131 16.23 -7.53 -18.87
C LEU A 131 16.39 -6.17 -18.17
N LEU A 132 16.55 -5.08 -18.90
CA LEU A 132 16.71 -3.73 -18.32
C LEU A 132 15.41 -3.24 -17.67
N SER A 133 14.26 -3.60 -18.25
CA SER A 133 12.93 -3.37 -17.69
C SER A 133 12.79 -4.10 -16.35
N LEU A 134 13.09 -5.40 -16.32
CA LEU A 134 13.02 -6.22 -15.11
C LEU A 134 13.96 -5.68 -14.01
N LEU A 135 15.19 -5.29 -14.37
CA LEU A 135 16.14 -4.71 -13.42
C LEU A 135 15.65 -3.38 -12.86
N ARG A 136 15.07 -2.51 -13.70
CA ARG A 136 14.49 -1.23 -13.27
C ARG A 136 13.32 -1.44 -12.32
N VAL A 137 12.39 -2.34 -12.65
CA VAL A 137 11.26 -2.66 -11.77
C VAL A 137 11.78 -3.15 -10.41
N ARG A 138 12.77 -4.05 -10.39
CA ARG A 138 13.36 -4.54 -9.14
C ARG A 138 14.02 -3.43 -8.33
N LEU A 139 14.78 -2.55 -8.97
CA LEU A 139 15.44 -1.44 -8.27
C LEU A 139 14.42 -0.46 -7.69
N LEU A 140 13.33 -0.19 -8.41
CA LEU A 140 12.21 0.63 -7.91
C LEU A 140 11.49 -0.06 -6.74
N SER A 141 11.17 -1.35 -6.85
CA SER A 141 10.56 -2.11 -5.76
C SER A 141 11.45 -2.13 -4.53
N PHE A 142 12.75 -2.37 -4.69
CA PHE A 142 13.71 -2.35 -3.59
C PHE A 142 13.81 -0.95 -2.96
N GLY A 143 13.88 0.11 -3.77
CA GLY A 143 13.86 1.49 -3.30
C GLY A 143 12.59 1.84 -2.53
N MET A 144 11.43 1.35 -2.97
CA MET A 144 10.14 1.53 -2.30
C MET A 144 10.06 0.75 -0.99
N ILE A 145 10.53 -0.49 -0.97
CA ILE A 145 10.60 -1.30 0.25
C ILE A 145 11.50 -0.61 1.29
N MET A 146 12.67 -0.12 0.87
CA MET A 146 13.55 0.66 1.74
C MET A 146 12.91 1.98 2.19
N GLY A 147 12.23 2.70 1.29
CA GLY A 147 11.55 3.96 1.61
C GLY A 147 10.42 3.77 2.62
N ILE A 148 9.58 2.74 2.43
CA ILE A 148 8.53 2.37 3.38
C ILE A 148 9.14 1.88 4.69
N GLY A 149 10.18 1.03 4.65
CA GLY A 149 10.91 0.59 5.83
C GLY A 149 11.49 1.75 6.62
N PHE A 150 12.13 2.70 5.95
CA PHE A 150 12.62 3.94 6.54
C PHE A 150 11.49 4.76 7.16
N LEU A 151 10.37 4.95 6.46
CA LEU A 151 9.21 5.61 7.04
C LEU A 151 8.73 4.90 8.31
N LEU A 152 8.60 3.57 8.31
CA LEU A 152 8.24 2.80 9.50
C LEU A 152 9.23 3.03 10.64
N MET A 153 10.53 3.13 10.33
CA MET A 153 11.54 3.45 11.35
C MET A 153 11.37 4.85 11.94
N VAL A 154 11.12 5.86 11.10
CA VAL A 154 10.80 7.20 11.57
C VAL A 154 9.52 7.19 12.42
N SER A 155 8.54 6.36 12.05
CA SER A 155 7.30 6.15 12.81
C SER A 155 7.59 5.70 14.23
N LEU A 156 8.44 4.68 14.34
CA LEU A 156 8.78 4.05 15.60
C LEU A 156 9.50 5.03 16.51
N VAL A 157 10.53 5.69 15.99
CA VAL A 157 11.31 6.67 16.76
C VAL A 157 10.41 7.81 17.23
N ALA A 158 9.56 8.33 16.35
CA ALA A 158 8.62 9.40 16.72
C ALA A 158 7.59 8.94 17.75
N SER A 159 7.03 7.74 17.59
CA SER A 159 6.05 7.17 18.52
C SER A 159 6.66 6.90 19.90
N ALA A 160 7.87 6.35 19.94
CA ALA A 160 8.62 6.11 21.17
C ALA A 160 9.00 7.43 21.87
N ALA A 161 9.49 8.42 21.11
CA ALA A 161 9.79 9.75 21.64
C ALA A 161 8.55 10.43 22.22
N LEU A 162 7.42 10.36 21.52
CA LEU A 162 6.15 10.91 22.00
C LEU A 162 5.65 10.19 23.26
N ALA A 163 5.77 8.87 23.33
CA ALA A 163 5.39 8.08 24.49
C ALA A 163 6.31 8.34 25.71
N ALA A 164 7.61 8.54 25.49
CA ALA A 164 8.54 8.90 26.56
C ALA A 164 8.25 10.32 27.09
N LEU A 165 8.04 11.27 26.18
CA LEU A 165 7.71 12.65 26.52
C LEU A 165 6.37 12.74 27.26
N SER A 166 5.37 11.97 26.84
CA SER A 166 4.07 11.92 27.52
C SER A 166 4.18 11.38 28.94
N LYS A 167 5.01 10.35 29.19
CA LYS A 167 5.25 9.82 30.54
C LYS A 167 5.93 10.84 31.47
N TRP A 168 6.89 11.60 30.96
CA TRP A 168 7.64 12.58 31.75
C TRP A 168 6.79 13.80 32.14
N TRP A 169 5.85 14.19 31.28
CA TRP A 169 5.02 15.39 31.47
C TRP A 169 3.61 15.10 31.99
N ALA A 170 3.18 13.82 32.00
CA ALA A 170 1.90 13.37 32.54
C ALA A 170 1.59 13.87 33.98
N PRO A 171 2.55 13.98 34.91
CA PRO A 171 2.26 14.49 36.26
C PRO A 171 1.97 16.00 36.32
N VAL A 172 2.41 16.77 35.32
CA VAL A 172 2.45 18.24 35.38
C VAL A 172 1.27 18.89 34.63
N PHE A 173 0.76 18.25 33.57
CA PHE A 173 -0.30 18.80 32.73
C PHE A 173 -1.41 17.78 32.42
N GLY A 174 -2.49 17.79 33.21
CA GLY A 174 -3.66 16.91 33.08
C GLY A 174 -4.52 17.10 31.80
N GLY A 175 -4.06 17.88 30.83
CA GLY A 175 -4.75 18.15 29.54
C GLY A 175 -3.94 17.81 28.29
N TRP A 176 -2.69 17.34 28.41
CA TRP A 176 -1.82 17.13 27.23
C TRP A 176 -2.08 15.81 26.50
N ALA A 177 -2.81 14.86 27.11
CA ALA A 177 -3.09 13.57 26.50
C ALA A 177 -3.87 13.68 25.17
N THR A 178 -4.83 14.61 25.10
CA THR A 178 -5.61 14.87 23.88
C THR A 178 -4.76 15.53 22.79
N LEU A 179 -3.89 16.47 23.15
CA LEU A 179 -2.97 17.09 22.20
C LEU A 179 -1.93 16.09 21.69
N ALA A 180 -1.38 15.23 22.55
CA ALA A 180 -0.46 14.18 22.15
C ALA A 180 -1.12 13.17 21.18
N GLN A 181 -2.38 12.80 21.42
CA GLN A 181 -3.16 11.98 20.50
C GLN A 181 -3.41 12.68 19.16
N ALA A 182 -3.75 13.97 19.17
CA ALA A 182 -3.94 14.75 17.94
C ALA A 182 -2.64 14.85 17.13
N VAL A 183 -1.51 15.10 17.79
CA VAL A 183 -0.17 15.14 17.16
C VAL A 183 0.17 13.77 16.57
N ASN A 184 -0.05 12.67 17.30
CA ASN A 184 0.18 11.33 16.80
C ASN A 184 -0.68 11.03 15.56
N PHE A 185 -1.96 11.39 15.60
CA PHE A 185 -2.87 11.21 14.48
C PHE A 185 -2.42 12.00 13.23
N VAL A 186 -2.09 13.28 13.39
CA VAL A 186 -1.60 14.13 12.29
C VAL A 186 -0.30 13.58 11.72
N PHE A 187 0.61 13.13 12.59
CA PHE A 187 1.88 12.55 12.18
C PHE A 187 1.69 11.23 11.42
N SER A 188 0.87 10.30 11.94
CA SER A 188 0.53 9.04 11.27
C SER A 188 -0.16 9.30 9.92
N PHE A 189 -1.09 10.25 9.87
CA PHE A 189 -1.73 10.68 8.63
C PHE A 189 -0.72 11.23 7.61
N ALA A 190 0.20 12.08 8.06
CA ALA A 190 1.27 12.63 7.22
C ALA A 190 2.17 11.52 6.67
N MET A 191 2.53 10.53 7.49
CA MET A 191 3.35 9.39 7.05
C MET A 191 2.65 8.53 6.01
N VAL A 192 1.37 8.21 6.22
CA VAL A 192 0.57 7.48 5.22
C VAL A 192 0.46 8.28 3.92
N THR A 193 0.27 9.59 4.03
CA THR A 193 0.25 10.51 2.88
C THR A 193 1.59 10.48 2.13
N VAL A 194 2.73 10.55 2.83
CA VAL A 194 4.06 10.45 2.23
C VAL A 194 4.25 9.08 1.57
N GLY A 195 3.78 8.01 2.20
CA GLY A 195 3.76 6.65 1.65
C GLY A 195 3.05 6.59 0.29
N PHE A 196 1.79 7.02 0.22
CA PHE A 196 1.06 7.08 -1.05
C PHE A 196 1.70 8.02 -2.06
N ALA A 197 2.23 9.18 -1.61
CA ALA A 197 2.89 10.13 -2.49
C ALA A 197 4.14 9.53 -3.16
N MET A 198 4.95 8.77 -2.41
CA MET A 198 6.10 8.06 -2.97
C MET A 198 5.65 7.06 -4.04
N ILE A 199 4.62 6.26 -3.76
CA ILE A 199 4.11 5.27 -4.72
C ILE A 199 3.62 5.97 -6.00
N TYR A 200 2.74 6.97 -5.88
CA TYR A 200 2.18 7.70 -7.02
C TYR A 200 3.21 8.50 -7.82
N LYS A 201 4.34 8.87 -7.20
CA LYS A 201 5.40 9.62 -7.87
C LYS A 201 6.43 8.73 -8.55
N ILE A 202 6.85 7.65 -7.88
CA ILE A 202 8.02 6.86 -8.24
C ILE A 202 7.65 5.69 -9.16
N MET A 203 6.45 5.14 -8.98
CA MET A 203 6.08 3.87 -9.60
C MET A 203 5.56 3.97 -11.04
N PRO A 204 4.76 5.00 -11.42
CA PRO A 204 4.36 5.18 -12.82
C PRO A 204 5.58 5.45 -13.70
N ARG A 205 5.54 4.97 -14.95
CA ARG A 205 6.56 5.23 -15.98
C ARG A 205 6.52 6.67 -16.49
N VAL A 206 5.42 7.38 -16.27
CA VAL A 206 5.28 8.79 -16.64
C VAL A 206 5.69 9.72 -15.51
N ARG A 207 6.16 10.91 -15.87
CA ARG A 207 6.57 11.92 -14.88
C ARG A 207 5.34 12.66 -14.35
N VAL A 208 4.89 12.28 -13.16
CA VAL A 208 3.83 13.02 -12.44
C VAL A 208 4.42 14.18 -11.65
N GLN A 209 3.81 15.37 -11.65
CA GLN A 209 4.30 16.49 -10.84
C GLN A 209 3.96 16.34 -9.34
N TRP A 210 4.88 16.74 -8.47
CA TRP A 210 4.72 16.62 -7.01
C TRP A 210 3.48 17.34 -6.47
N ARG A 211 3.14 18.50 -7.04
CA ARG A 211 1.97 19.29 -6.60
C ARG A 211 0.66 18.51 -6.75
N ASP A 212 0.53 17.71 -7.79
CA ASP A 212 -0.68 16.90 -8.03
C ASP A 212 -0.68 15.66 -7.14
N VAL A 213 0.50 15.03 -6.98
CA VAL A 213 0.69 13.85 -6.15
C VAL A 213 0.33 14.10 -4.69
N TRP A 214 0.72 15.25 -4.11
CA TRP A 214 0.42 15.54 -2.70
C TRP A 214 -1.08 15.64 -2.43
N VAL A 215 -1.84 16.26 -3.34
CA VAL A 215 -3.30 16.37 -3.20
C VAL A 215 -3.95 15.00 -3.32
N GLY A 216 -3.55 14.23 -4.33
CA GLY A 216 -3.99 12.87 -4.54
C GLY A 216 -3.72 11.96 -3.34
N ALA A 217 -2.46 11.91 -2.90
CA ALA A 217 -2.02 11.09 -1.78
C ALA A 217 -2.70 11.46 -0.46
N ALA A 218 -2.97 12.75 -0.21
CA ALA A 218 -3.70 13.17 0.98
C ALA A 218 -5.17 12.70 0.96
N VAL A 219 -5.82 12.77 -0.21
CA VAL A 219 -7.19 12.25 -0.39
C VAL A 219 -7.20 10.73 -0.23
N THR A 220 -6.23 10.02 -0.82
CA THR A 220 -6.08 8.57 -0.63
C THR A 220 -5.84 8.22 0.83
N ALA A 221 -4.95 8.93 1.53
CA ALA A 221 -4.68 8.71 2.95
C ALA A 221 -5.94 8.93 3.80
N LEU A 222 -6.76 9.92 3.48
CA LEU A 222 -8.02 10.17 4.16
C LEU A 222 -9.03 9.05 3.90
N LEU A 223 -9.22 8.65 2.64
CA LEU A 223 -10.08 7.53 2.28
C LEU A 223 -9.61 6.23 2.94
N PHE A 224 -8.30 6.01 3.00
CA PHE A 224 -7.69 4.84 3.64
C PHE A 224 -7.85 4.87 5.16
N ALA A 225 -7.72 6.03 5.80
CA ALA A 225 -7.97 6.21 7.22
C ALA A 225 -9.44 5.96 7.58
N VAL A 226 -10.40 6.35 6.74
CA VAL A 226 -11.81 5.97 6.91
C VAL A 226 -12.00 4.48 6.62
N GLY A 227 -11.38 3.99 5.56
CA GLY A 227 -11.50 2.64 5.08
C GLY A 227 -11.01 1.58 6.06
N LYS A 228 -9.89 1.82 6.76
CA LYS A 228 -9.38 0.91 7.81
C LYS A 228 -10.41 0.68 8.92
N HIS A 229 -11.17 1.73 9.27
CA HIS A 229 -12.23 1.62 10.28
C HIS A 229 -13.43 0.84 9.75
N LEU A 230 -13.85 1.11 8.50
CA LEU A 230 -14.97 0.40 7.86
C LEU A 230 -14.67 -1.09 7.68
N ILE A 231 -13.48 -1.43 7.17
CA ILE A 231 -13.10 -2.82 6.92
C ILE A 231 -12.84 -3.57 8.22
N GLY A 232 -12.29 -2.91 9.26
CA GLY A 232 -12.13 -3.50 10.58
C GLY A 232 -13.48 -3.82 11.23
N LEU A 233 -14.47 -2.92 11.10
CA LEU A 233 -15.84 -3.19 11.53
C LEU A 233 -16.48 -4.31 10.72
N TYR A 234 -16.28 -4.33 9.40
CA TYR A 234 -16.81 -5.37 8.53
C TYR A 234 -16.23 -6.72 8.92
N ILE A 235 -14.91 -6.91 8.90
CA ILE A 235 -14.25 -8.19 9.24
C ILE A 235 -14.53 -8.60 10.69
N GLY A 236 -14.52 -7.65 11.64
CA GLY A 236 -14.72 -7.96 13.06
C GLY A 236 -16.16 -8.35 13.42
N LYS A 237 -17.17 -7.80 12.73
CA LYS A 237 -18.59 -8.09 12.98
C LYS A 237 -19.16 -9.15 12.04
N SER A 238 -18.66 -9.22 10.81
CA SER A 238 -19.07 -10.24 9.86
C SER A 238 -18.35 -11.53 10.19
N SER A 239 -19.08 -12.63 10.12
CA SER A 239 -18.51 -13.97 10.26
C SER A 239 -17.75 -14.38 8.98
N VAL A 240 -17.09 -13.43 8.29
CA VAL A 240 -16.38 -13.64 7.02
C VAL A 240 -15.29 -14.68 7.20
N ALA A 241 -14.60 -14.73 8.33
CA ALA A 241 -13.66 -15.81 8.59
C ALA A 241 -14.36 -17.16 8.83
N SER A 242 -15.55 -17.18 9.46
CA SER A 242 -16.22 -18.43 9.85
C SER A 242 -16.87 -19.15 8.67
N GLY A 243 -17.38 -18.42 7.68
CA GLY A 243 -18.01 -19.00 6.48
C GLY A 243 -17.02 -19.80 5.61
N TYR A 244 -15.72 -19.52 5.74
CA TYR A 244 -14.65 -20.17 4.96
C TYR A 244 -13.83 -21.18 5.78
N GLY A 245 -14.21 -21.45 7.04
CA GLY A 245 -13.56 -22.44 7.90
C GLY A 245 -12.04 -22.25 8.00
N ALA A 246 -11.27 -23.29 7.68
CA ALA A 246 -9.81 -23.28 7.75
C ALA A 246 -9.15 -22.22 6.82
N ALA A 247 -9.84 -21.80 5.76
CA ALA A 247 -9.33 -20.77 4.83
C ALA A 247 -9.69 -19.33 5.26
N GLY A 248 -10.35 -19.14 6.41
CA GLY A 248 -10.83 -17.84 6.87
C GLY A 248 -9.75 -16.76 6.96
N SER A 249 -8.53 -17.12 7.40
CA SER A 249 -7.40 -16.18 7.49
C SER A 249 -6.97 -15.65 6.12
N LEU A 250 -6.89 -16.51 5.11
CA LEU A 250 -6.54 -16.14 3.75
C LEU A 250 -7.59 -15.21 3.14
N VAL A 251 -8.87 -15.52 3.37
CA VAL A 251 -9.99 -14.70 2.87
C VAL A 251 -10.00 -13.33 3.52
N VAL A 252 -9.74 -13.23 4.82
CA VAL A 252 -9.61 -11.95 5.53
C VAL A 252 -8.52 -11.08 4.89
N VAL A 253 -7.35 -11.66 4.58
CA VAL A 253 -6.26 -10.93 3.91
C VAL A 253 -6.67 -10.52 2.50
N LEU A 254 -7.26 -11.42 1.70
CA LEU A 254 -7.72 -11.11 0.35
C LEU A 254 -8.71 -9.95 0.33
N VAL A 255 -9.72 -9.99 1.22
CA VAL A 255 -10.74 -8.95 1.33
C VAL A 255 -10.11 -7.62 1.74
N TRP A 256 -9.21 -7.63 2.73
CA TRP A 256 -8.54 -6.42 3.18
C TRP A 256 -7.64 -5.82 2.09
N VAL A 257 -6.84 -6.65 1.42
CA VAL A 257 -5.93 -6.18 0.36
C VAL A 257 -6.74 -5.68 -0.83
N TYR A 258 -7.76 -6.41 -1.26
CA TYR A 258 -8.65 -5.99 -2.34
C TYR A 258 -9.26 -4.62 -2.04
N TYR A 259 -9.84 -4.45 -0.85
CA TYR A 259 -10.44 -3.20 -0.43
C TYR A 259 -9.42 -2.05 -0.39
N SER A 260 -8.23 -2.30 0.17
CA SER A 260 -7.13 -1.34 0.22
C SER A 260 -6.65 -0.94 -1.18
N ALA A 261 -6.55 -1.91 -2.09
CA ALA A 261 -6.21 -1.68 -3.49
C ALA A 261 -7.27 -0.84 -4.19
N GLN A 262 -8.57 -1.02 -3.90
CA GLN A 262 -9.61 -0.18 -4.48
C GLN A 262 -9.51 1.28 -4.04
N ILE A 263 -9.26 1.53 -2.75
CA ILE A 263 -9.02 2.89 -2.25
C ILE A 263 -7.80 3.50 -2.93
N PHE A 264 -6.71 2.72 -3.01
CA PHE A 264 -5.48 3.16 -3.64
C PHE A 264 -5.67 3.51 -5.12
N LEU A 265 -6.36 2.67 -5.90
CA LEU A 265 -6.60 2.91 -7.32
C LEU A 265 -7.56 4.08 -7.55
N LEU A 266 -8.60 4.21 -6.72
CA LEU A 266 -9.51 5.35 -6.77
C LEU A 266 -8.77 6.67 -6.46
N GLY A 267 -7.83 6.64 -5.52
CA GLY A 267 -6.97 7.77 -5.22
C GLY A 267 -6.02 8.15 -6.37
N ALA A 268 -5.48 7.16 -7.09
CA ALA A 268 -4.66 7.39 -8.27
C ALA A 268 -5.48 8.03 -9.39
N GLU A 269 -6.70 7.55 -9.62
CA GLU A 269 -7.66 8.14 -10.57
C GLU A 269 -8.04 9.57 -10.19
N PHE A 270 -8.31 9.81 -8.91
CA PHE A 270 -8.53 11.16 -8.40
C PHE A 270 -7.35 12.09 -8.70
N THR A 271 -6.12 11.60 -8.50
CA THR A 271 -4.89 12.33 -8.79
C THR A 271 -4.80 12.69 -10.26
N TRP A 272 -5.09 11.73 -11.15
CA TRP A 272 -5.05 11.93 -12.60
C TRP A 272 -6.11 12.94 -13.07
N VAL A 273 -7.35 12.81 -12.59
CA VAL A 273 -8.44 13.76 -12.90
C VAL A 273 -8.12 15.15 -12.37
N TYR A 274 -7.58 15.25 -11.14
CA TYR A 274 -7.14 16.50 -10.55
C TYR A 274 -6.05 17.17 -11.38
N ALA A 275 -5.03 16.41 -11.80
CA ALA A 275 -3.93 16.90 -12.62
C ALA A 275 -4.43 17.52 -13.94
N HIS A 276 -5.43 16.92 -14.59
CA HIS A 276 -6.00 17.42 -15.85
C HIS A 276 -6.96 18.61 -15.67
N LYS A 277 -7.69 18.67 -14.56
CA LYS A 277 -8.71 19.71 -14.35
C LYS A 277 -8.13 20.98 -13.71
N TYR A 278 -7.25 20.83 -12.73
CA TYR A 278 -6.73 21.92 -11.91
C TYR A 278 -5.21 21.92 -11.75
N GLY A 279 -4.56 20.79 -12.02
CA GLY A 279 -3.14 20.60 -11.78
C GLY A 279 -2.26 20.84 -13.00
N SER A 280 -1.15 20.10 -13.05
CA SER A 280 -0.08 20.33 -14.02
C SER A 280 -0.37 19.95 -15.46
N LEU A 281 -1.40 19.13 -15.71
CA LEU A 281 -1.80 18.65 -17.04
C LEU A 281 -2.99 19.45 -17.60
N ARG A 282 -3.30 20.60 -17.00
CA ARG A 282 -4.38 21.47 -17.46
C ARG A 282 -4.12 21.94 -18.89
N GLY A 283 -5.06 21.64 -19.78
CA GLY A 283 -4.99 22.00 -21.20
C GLY A 283 -4.29 20.97 -22.09
N VAL A 284 -3.74 19.90 -21.52
CA VAL A 284 -3.25 18.75 -22.29
C VAL A 284 -4.45 17.91 -22.72
N ALA A 285 -4.53 17.54 -23.99
CA ALA A 285 -5.59 16.68 -24.49
C ALA A 285 -5.56 15.34 -23.74
N ARG A 286 -6.74 14.90 -23.26
CA ARG A 286 -6.86 13.61 -22.57
C ARG A 286 -6.61 12.52 -23.60
N PRO A 287 -5.63 11.62 -23.38
CA PRO A 287 -5.50 10.43 -24.21
C PRO A 287 -6.80 9.62 -24.12
N ASP A 288 -7.20 9.01 -25.23
CA ASP A 288 -8.35 8.10 -25.24
C ASP A 288 -8.17 7.01 -24.17
N ALA A 289 -9.28 6.55 -23.60
CA ALA A 289 -9.23 5.43 -22.69
C ALA A 289 -8.60 4.22 -23.41
N PRO A 290 -7.66 3.50 -22.78
CA PRO A 290 -7.02 2.35 -23.38
C PRO A 290 -8.12 1.37 -23.76
N SER A 291 -8.09 0.93 -25.03
CA SER A 291 -8.99 -0.10 -25.53
C SER A 291 -9.00 -1.27 -24.55
N SER A 292 -10.18 -1.79 -24.23
CA SER A 292 -10.37 -2.99 -23.42
C SER A 292 -9.31 -4.01 -23.81
N PRO A 293 -8.59 -4.66 -22.88
CA PRO A 293 -7.72 -5.76 -23.26
C PRO A 293 -8.57 -6.75 -24.03
N THR A 294 -8.32 -6.89 -25.34
CA THR A 294 -8.86 -7.98 -26.13
C THR A 294 -8.53 -9.23 -25.36
N ARG A 295 -9.56 -9.95 -24.92
CA ARG A 295 -9.41 -11.28 -24.34
C ARG A 295 -8.65 -12.11 -25.38
N ALA A 296 -7.36 -12.31 -25.15
CA ALA A 296 -6.59 -13.37 -25.77
C ALA A 296 -6.90 -14.68 -25.04
#